data_AF-A0A9P7XGM2-F1
#
_entry.id   AF-A0A9P7XGM2-F1
#
_cell.length_a   1.000
_cell.length_b   1.000
_cell.length_c   1.000
_cell.angle_alpha   90.00
_cell.angle_beta   90.00
_cell.angle_gamma   90.00
#
_symmetry.space_group_name_H-M   'P 1'
#
loop_
_entity.id
_entity.type
_entity.pdbx_description
1 polymer ?
#
loop_
_entity_poly.entity_id
_entity_poly.type
_entity_poly.pdbx_seq_one_letter_code
_entity_poly.pdbx_strand_id
1 'polypeptide(L)'
;MPPVSLKGKERAVNEDDLNPVITYRHLLTSRMGVLDPLRVVALCDLDAFYAQAECVRLKLDPDVPLAVQQWQALIAVNYPARTYGITRMETAAEAQKKCPNLVLVHTATYKEGEAEAAYHSDPKPDTHKVSLDHYRRESMKILKTYQACMEPGVEVEKASIDEAFFDFTAPVKAAIIARYPYVAQVPTGAPNGLDTPLPNPPQISWDSLGNLVPLHQSATNTNEPEPTEKTSEQGETPLSTSSIHPGNNATEEANLTWHDVALSIAAEFMKKMKQEVKDQLGYTTTAGIARNKMLSKLVASYKKRDQQSILRNAVIPHYLRPMDFQKIRFLGGKLGSALADEFGAKTVGDVLNVSLG
;
A
#
# COMPACT_ATOMS: atom_id res chain seq x y z
N MET A 1 -6.00 -54.00 -6.69
CA MET A 1 -5.77 -52.58 -7.00
C MET A 1 -4.49 -52.16 -6.28
N PRO A 2 -3.51 -51.58 -6.98
CA PRO A 2 -2.29 -51.10 -6.35
C PRO A 2 -2.58 -49.80 -5.57
N PRO A 3 -1.79 -49.50 -4.50
CA PRO A 3 -1.93 -48.26 -3.77
C PRO A 3 -1.50 -47.08 -4.65
N VAL A 4 -2.33 -46.04 -4.66
CA VAL A 4 -2.06 -44.77 -5.34
C VAL A 4 -0.81 -44.16 -4.72
N SER A 5 0.26 -44.10 -5.52
CA SER A 5 1.50 -43.39 -5.18
C SER A 5 1.21 -41.89 -5.16
N LEU A 6 0.91 -41.35 -3.98
CA LEU A 6 1.01 -39.91 -3.71
C LEU A 6 2.49 -39.54 -3.76
N LYS A 7 2.97 -39.07 -4.93
CA LYS A 7 4.26 -38.40 -5.03
C LYS A 7 4.17 -37.07 -4.29
N GLY A 8 4.62 -37.07 -3.04
CA GLY A 8 4.90 -35.87 -2.29
C GLY A 8 6.31 -35.35 -2.54
N LYS A 9 6.43 -34.03 -2.41
CA LYS A 9 7.60 -33.27 -1.93
C LYS A 9 8.78 -33.13 -2.88
N GLU A 10 8.66 -32.22 -3.83
CA GLU A 10 9.81 -31.37 -4.15
C GLU A 10 9.82 -30.20 -3.15
N ARG A 11 11.01 -29.89 -2.61
CA ARG A 11 11.23 -28.66 -1.83
C ARG A 11 10.72 -27.47 -2.65
N ALA A 12 10.12 -26.47 -2.00
CA ALA A 12 9.99 -25.15 -2.61
C ALA A 12 11.38 -24.50 -2.72
N VAL A 13 12.22 -25.00 -3.62
CA VAL A 13 13.46 -24.37 -4.08
C VAL A 13 13.12 -23.49 -5.29
N ASN A 14 12.20 -22.55 -5.12
CA ASN A 14 11.97 -21.50 -6.12
C ASN A 14 12.82 -20.28 -5.76
N GLU A 15 14.15 -20.42 -5.78
CA GLU A 15 15.00 -19.22 -5.90
C GLU A 15 14.71 -18.46 -7.20
N ASP A 16 14.11 -19.12 -8.20
CA ASP A 16 13.74 -18.56 -9.51
C ASP A 16 12.48 -17.66 -9.53
N ASP A 17 11.58 -17.71 -8.52
CA ASP A 17 10.33 -16.92 -8.60
C ASP A 17 10.57 -15.42 -8.44
N LEU A 18 11.56 -15.01 -7.64
CA LEU A 18 11.87 -13.60 -7.42
C LEU A 18 12.74 -13.00 -8.52
N ASN A 19 13.50 -13.81 -9.25
CA ASN A 19 14.35 -13.36 -10.33
C ASN A 19 14.16 -14.19 -11.62
N PRO A 20 12.95 -14.21 -12.19
CA PRO A 20 12.68 -15.02 -13.37
C PRO A 20 13.36 -14.41 -14.61
N VAL A 21 13.85 -15.27 -15.51
CA VAL A 21 14.28 -14.84 -16.84
C VAL A 21 13.06 -14.41 -17.66
N ILE A 22 12.93 -13.11 -17.91
CA ILE A 22 11.81 -12.55 -18.69
C ILE A 22 12.10 -12.75 -20.18
N THR A 23 11.11 -13.25 -20.92
CA THR A 23 11.22 -13.66 -22.33
C THR A 23 10.23 -12.89 -23.18
N TYR A 24 10.40 -12.96 -24.50
CA TYR A 24 9.43 -12.40 -25.45
C TYR A 24 8.01 -12.98 -25.27
N ARG A 25 7.87 -14.23 -24.82
CA ARG A 25 6.57 -14.84 -24.50
C ARG A 25 5.87 -14.09 -23.38
N HIS A 26 6.60 -13.78 -22.32
CA HIS A 26 6.06 -13.04 -21.18
C HIS A 26 5.59 -11.64 -21.60
N LEU A 27 6.32 -10.96 -22.49
CA LEU A 27 5.96 -9.61 -22.93
C LEU A 27 4.86 -9.58 -24.01
N LEU A 28 4.98 -10.41 -25.05
CA LEU A 28 4.18 -10.28 -26.28
C LEU A 28 2.87 -11.07 -26.28
N THR A 29 2.68 -12.00 -25.34
CA THR A 29 1.43 -12.77 -25.28
C THR A 29 0.41 -12.12 -24.36
N SER A 30 -0.87 -12.23 -24.74
CA SER A 30 -1.99 -11.74 -23.93
C SER A 30 -2.32 -12.64 -22.73
N ARG A 31 -1.57 -13.75 -22.53
CA ARG A 31 -1.74 -14.60 -21.35
C ARG A 31 -1.17 -13.86 -20.15
N MET A 32 -2.06 -13.40 -19.29
CA MET A 32 -1.73 -12.80 -18.01
C MET A 32 -2.31 -13.65 -16.90
N GLY A 33 -1.59 -13.73 -15.78
CA GLY A 33 -2.02 -14.49 -14.62
C GLY A 33 -1.22 -14.11 -13.39
N VAL A 34 -1.56 -14.70 -12.24
CA VAL A 34 -0.88 -14.38 -10.97
C VAL A 34 0.61 -14.73 -10.94
N LEU A 35 1.04 -15.61 -11.85
CA LEU A 35 2.44 -16.05 -12.03
C LEU A 35 3.16 -15.32 -13.16
N ASP A 36 2.54 -14.31 -13.77
CA ASP A 36 3.19 -13.52 -14.80
C ASP A 36 4.40 -12.76 -14.20
N PRO A 37 5.63 -12.95 -14.72
CA PRO A 37 6.81 -12.32 -14.15
C PRO A 37 6.86 -10.80 -14.36
N LEU A 38 6.01 -10.26 -15.26
CA LEU A 38 5.83 -8.83 -15.46
C LEU A 38 4.63 -8.28 -14.67
N ARG A 39 4.02 -9.08 -13.80
CA ARG A 39 2.87 -8.63 -13.01
C ARG A 39 3.24 -7.47 -12.10
N VAL A 40 2.43 -6.42 -12.16
CA VAL A 40 2.56 -5.27 -11.27
C VAL A 40 1.20 -4.86 -10.73
N VAL A 41 1.12 -4.79 -9.40
CA VAL A 41 -0.08 -4.46 -8.65
C VAL A 41 0.22 -3.28 -7.74
N ALA A 42 -0.69 -2.30 -7.71
CA ALA A 42 -0.70 -1.28 -6.67
C ALA A 42 -1.85 -1.49 -5.70
N LEU A 43 -1.64 -1.12 -4.43
CA LEU A 43 -2.72 -0.78 -3.51
C LEU A 43 -2.68 0.72 -3.30
N CYS A 44 -3.83 1.38 -3.39
CA CYS A 44 -4.01 2.78 -3.01
C CYS A 44 -4.96 2.88 -1.81
N ASP A 45 -4.58 3.68 -0.82
CA ASP A 45 -5.26 3.86 0.47
C ASP A 45 -5.46 5.37 0.73
N LEU A 46 -6.67 5.78 1.14
CA LEU A 46 -7.00 7.17 1.47
C LEU A 46 -6.47 7.58 2.84
N ASP A 47 -5.66 8.63 2.84
CA ASP A 47 -4.96 9.11 4.03
C ASP A 47 -5.91 9.63 5.12
N ALA A 48 -6.04 8.89 6.23
CA ALA A 48 -6.94 9.23 7.33
C ALA A 48 -8.37 9.54 6.83
N PHE A 49 -8.90 8.67 5.95
CA PHE A 49 -10.03 8.96 5.06
C PHE A 49 -11.18 9.76 5.68
N TYR A 50 -11.79 9.33 6.78
CA TYR A 50 -12.98 10.01 7.31
C TYR A 50 -12.64 11.42 7.79
N ALA A 51 -11.48 11.61 8.43
CA ALA A 51 -11.02 12.93 8.84
C ALA A 51 -10.75 13.83 7.63
N GLN A 52 -10.16 13.28 6.58
CA GLN A 52 -9.94 14.01 5.33
C GLN A 52 -11.25 14.39 4.62
N ALA A 53 -12.25 13.50 4.62
CA ALA A 53 -13.58 13.78 4.07
C ALA A 53 -14.26 14.94 4.83
N GLU A 54 -14.13 14.99 6.16
CA GLU A 54 -14.62 16.12 6.94
C GLU A 54 -13.82 17.41 6.66
N CYS A 55 -12.49 17.35 6.51
CA CYS A 55 -11.69 18.49 6.09
C CYS A 55 -12.18 19.05 4.74
N VAL A 56 -12.40 18.20 3.75
CA VAL A 56 -12.92 18.59 2.42
C VAL A 56 -14.32 19.18 2.53
N ARG A 57 -15.24 18.52 3.25
CA ARG A 57 -16.62 18.99 3.43
C ARG A 57 -16.70 20.35 4.11
N LEU A 58 -15.86 20.57 5.13
CA LEU A 58 -15.80 21.80 5.92
C LEU A 58 -14.88 22.86 5.31
N LYS A 59 -14.18 22.55 4.21
CA LYS A 59 -13.18 23.42 3.56
C LYS A 59 -12.09 23.88 4.53
N LEU A 60 -11.61 22.97 5.37
CA LEU A 60 -10.54 23.23 6.32
C LEU A 60 -9.18 22.99 5.67
N ASP A 61 -8.19 23.73 6.15
CA ASP A 61 -6.80 23.49 5.81
C ASP A 61 -6.37 22.07 6.25
N PRO A 62 -5.68 21.28 5.41
CA PRO A 62 -5.22 19.93 5.74
C PRO A 62 -4.32 19.82 6.98
N ASP A 63 -3.73 20.94 7.42
CA ASP A 63 -2.86 21.02 8.59
C ASP A 63 -3.61 21.32 9.90
N VAL A 64 -4.92 21.58 9.85
CA VAL A 64 -5.76 21.72 11.04
C VAL A 64 -5.92 20.35 11.72
N PRO A 65 -5.62 20.19 13.02
CA PRO A 65 -5.84 18.94 13.74
C PRO A 65 -7.33 18.63 13.79
N LEU A 66 -7.73 17.50 13.20
CA LEU A 66 -9.12 17.05 13.12
C LEU A 66 -9.24 15.56 13.45
N ALA A 67 -10.26 15.25 14.26
CA ALA A 67 -10.67 13.89 14.53
C ALA A 67 -12.17 13.70 14.26
N VAL A 68 -12.53 12.53 13.76
CA VAL A 68 -13.92 12.11 13.58
C VAL A 68 -14.29 11.16 14.70
N GLN A 69 -15.41 11.46 15.36
CA GLN A 69 -15.95 10.64 16.42
C GLN A 69 -17.24 9.93 16.00
N GLN A 70 -17.44 8.74 16.55
CA GLN A 70 -18.70 8.04 16.59
C GLN A 70 -19.08 7.84 18.05
N TRP A 71 -20.10 8.55 18.49
CA TRP A 71 -20.40 8.72 19.92
C TRP A 71 -19.17 9.27 20.64
N GLN A 72 -18.69 8.59 21.66
CA GLN A 72 -17.54 9.03 22.44
C GLN A 72 -16.18 8.63 21.82
N ALA A 73 -16.15 7.67 20.90
CA ALA A 73 -14.90 7.08 20.41
C ALA A 73 -14.44 7.72 19.09
N LEU A 74 -13.14 7.99 18.99
CA LEU A 74 -12.53 8.44 17.74
C LEU A 74 -12.42 7.30 16.73
N ILE A 75 -12.96 7.50 15.53
CA ILE A 75 -12.93 6.52 14.44
C ILE A 75 -11.93 6.89 13.34
N ALA A 76 -11.54 8.16 13.24
CA ALA A 76 -10.45 8.61 12.37
C ALA A 76 -9.75 9.84 12.95
N VAL A 77 -8.43 9.92 12.72
CA VAL A 77 -7.57 10.99 13.23
C VAL A 77 -6.62 11.38 12.10
N ASN A 78 -6.63 12.66 11.70
CA ASN A 78 -5.73 13.15 10.66
C ASN A 78 -4.29 13.29 11.18
N TYR A 79 -3.33 13.40 10.26
CA TYR A 79 -1.91 13.41 10.60
C TYR A 79 -1.51 14.57 11.53
N PRO A 80 -1.99 15.81 11.35
CA PRO A 80 -1.75 16.89 12.31
C PRO A 80 -2.22 16.54 13.73
N ALA A 81 -3.41 15.97 13.91
CA ALA A 81 -3.89 15.56 15.22
C ALA A 81 -3.06 14.42 15.84
N ARG A 82 -2.51 13.50 15.02
CA ARG A 82 -1.63 12.43 15.51
C ARG A 82 -0.34 12.94 16.15
N THR A 83 0.15 14.12 15.76
CA THR A 83 1.36 14.73 16.36
C THR A 83 1.19 15.04 17.85
N TYR A 84 -0.06 15.14 18.33
CA TYR A 84 -0.41 15.32 19.75
C TYR A 84 -0.57 13.98 20.49
N GLY A 85 -0.21 12.84 19.87
CA GLY A 85 -0.39 11.51 20.46
C GLY A 85 -1.84 11.05 20.53
N ILE A 86 -2.72 11.63 19.70
CA ILE A 86 -4.12 11.22 19.58
C ILE A 86 -4.19 10.00 18.67
N THR A 87 -4.90 8.97 19.13
CA THR A 87 -5.06 7.72 18.39
C THR A 87 -6.54 7.38 18.16
N ARG A 88 -6.80 6.45 17.23
CA ARG A 88 -8.15 5.88 17.08
C ARG A 88 -8.54 5.12 18.35
N MET A 89 -9.84 4.96 18.58
CA MET A 89 -10.44 4.30 19.76
C MET A 89 -10.33 5.06 21.08
N GLU A 90 -9.48 6.10 21.16
CA GLU A 90 -9.47 7.03 22.30
C GLU A 90 -10.80 7.80 22.38
N THR A 91 -11.15 8.28 23.58
CA THR A 91 -12.35 9.10 23.73
C THR A 91 -12.12 10.54 23.25
N ALA A 92 -13.17 11.19 22.78
CA ALA A 92 -13.12 12.59 22.37
C ALA A 92 -12.67 13.53 23.50
N ALA A 93 -13.10 13.26 24.74
CA ALA A 93 -12.72 14.05 25.90
C ALA A 93 -11.21 13.95 26.21
N GLU A 94 -10.60 12.76 26.05
CA GLU A 94 -9.16 12.58 26.23
C GLU A 94 -8.37 13.25 25.11
N ALA A 95 -8.83 13.14 23.86
CA ALA A 95 -8.20 13.78 22.73
C ALA A 95 -8.22 15.31 22.83
N GLN A 96 -9.32 15.91 23.30
CA GLN A 96 -9.41 17.36 23.52
C GLN A 96 -8.47 17.85 24.62
N LYS A 97 -8.15 17.02 25.63
CA LYS A 97 -7.14 17.35 26.64
C LYS A 97 -5.73 17.41 26.04
N LYS A 98 -5.42 16.52 25.09
CA LYS A 98 -4.12 16.48 24.38
C LYS A 98 -3.99 17.63 23.37
N CYS A 99 -5.07 18.02 22.72
CA CYS A 99 -5.11 19.07 21.71
C CYS A 99 -6.34 19.97 21.95
N PRO A 100 -6.21 21.05 22.75
CA PRO A 100 -7.35 21.92 23.07
C PRO A 100 -8.03 22.58 21.86
N ASN A 101 -7.27 22.78 20.77
CA ASN A 101 -7.74 23.32 19.48
C ASN A 101 -8.14 22.21 18.47
N LEU A 102 -8.30 20.96 18.91
CA LEU A 102 -8.76 19.86 18.05
C LEU A 102 -10.14 20.19 17.49
N VAL A 103 -10.27 20.11 16.17
CA VAL A 103 -11.58 20.11 15.50
C VAL A 103 -12.16 18.72 15.63
N LEU A 104 -13.22 18.60 16.42
CA LEU A 104 -13.91 17.35 16.66
C LEU A 104 -15.21 17.32 15.86
N VAL A 105 -15.34 16.32 14.98
CA VAL A 105 -16.51 16.18 14.11
C VAL A 105 -17.21 14.86 14.43
N HIS A 106 -18.48 14.93 14.81
CA HIS A 106 -19.31 13.72 14.90
C HIS A 106 -19.79 13.31 13.51
N THR A 107 -19.85 12.00 13.24
CA THR A 107 -20.48 11.49 12.02
C THR A 107 -21.93 11.99 11.89
N ALA A 108 -22.43 12.14 10.67
CA ALA A 108 -23.86 12.40 10.47
C ALA A 108 -24.73 11.33 11.15
N THR A 109 -25.95 11.70 11.52
CA THR A 109 -26.89 10.83 12.21
C THR A 109 -28.30 10.96 11.63
N TYR A 110 -29.07 9.88 11.71
CA TYR A 110 -30.53 9.90 11.63
C TYR A 110 -31.07 10.13 13.03
N LYS A 111 -31.90 11.15 13.23
CA LYS A 111 -32.65 11.34 14.48
C LYS A 111 -33.99 10.63 14.39
N GLU A 112 -34.51 10.15 15.52
CA GLU A 112 -35.84 9.53 15.58
C GLU A 112 -36.91 10.46 14.97
N GLY A 113 -37.68 9.92 14.02
CA GLY A 113 -38.69 10.67 13.26
C GLY A 113 -38.17 11.39 12.01
N GLU A 114 -36.85 11.49 11.80
CA GLU A 114 -36.26 12.09 10.60
C GLU A 114 -35.94 11.01 9.53
N ALA A 115 -36.25 11.30 8.27
CA ALA A 115 -36.02 10.39 7.14
C ALA A 115 -34.60 10.50 6.55
N GLU A 116 -33.91 11.61 6.79
CA GLU A 116 -32.61 11.91 6.22
C GLU A 116 -31.55 12.08 7.31
N ALA A 117 -30.30 11.71 6.99
CA ALA A 117 -29.18 11.92 7.89
C ALA A 117 -28.69 13.37 7.81
N ALA A 118 -28.39 13.96 8.96
CA ALA A 118 -27.83 15.30 9.07
C ALA A 118 -26.66 15.35 10.07
N TYR A 119 -25.91 16.44 10.06
CA TYR A 119 -24.92 16.72 11.10
C TYR A 119 -25.62 17.43 12.25
N HIS A 120 -25.89 16.71 13.34
CA HIS A 120 -26.51 17.25 14.55
C HIS A 120 -25.43 17.75 15.52
N SER A 121 -25.72 18.80 16.28
CA SER A 121 -24.76 19.41 17.23
C SER A 121 -24.54 18.60 18.51
N ASP A 122 -25.56 17.86 18.96
CA ASP A 122 -25.51 17.01 20.15
C ASP A 122 -26.27 15.69 19.92
N PRO A 123 -25.76 14.81 19.04
CA PRO A 123 -26.40 13.52 18.76
C PRO A 123 -26.24 12.56 19.95
N LYS A 124 -27.30 11.83 20.28
CA LYS A 124 -27.33 10.90 21.42
C LYS A 124 -27.63 9.46 20.97
N PRO A 125 -26.97 8.43 21.54
CA PRO A 125 -27.17 7.03 21.12
C PRO A 125 -28.59 6.48 21.29
N ASP A 126 -29.38 7.07 22.19
CA ASP A 126 -30.76 6.66 22.48
C ASP A 126 -31.78 7.16 21.46
N THR A 127 -31.49 8.28 20.81
CA THR A 127 -32.41 9.02 19.92
C THR A 127 -31.87 9.17 18.50
N HIS A 128 -30.63 8.75 18.25
CA HIS A 128 -29.95 8.89 16.97
C HIS A 128 -29.29 7.58 16.51
N LYS A 129 -29.09 7.45 15.21
CA LYS A 129 -28.31 6.37 14.59
C LYS A 129 -27.28 6.94 13.61
N VAL A 130 -26.06 6.44 13.69
CA VAL A 130 -24.95 6.86 12.82
C VAL A 130 -25.26 6.61 11.35
N SER A 131 -24.94 7.59 10.51
CA SER A 131 -24.87 7.47 9.06
C SER A 131 -23.42 7.65 8.58
N LEU A 132 -22.94 6.68 7.81
CA LEU A 132 -21.63 6.73 7.15
C LEU A 132 -21.78 7.03 5.64
N ASP A 133 -22.95 7.48 5.21
CA ASP A 133 -23.28 7.65 3.79
C ASP A 133 -22.49 8.79 3.14
N HIS A 134 -22.06 9.78 3.92
CA HIS A 134 -21.10 10.76 3.44
C HIS A 134 -19.82 10.07 2.96
N TYR A 135 -19.15 9.30 3.83
CA TYR A 135 -17.91 8.60 3.50
C TYR A 135 -18.09 7.57 2.38
N ARG A 136 -19.23 6.87 2.33
CA ARG A 136 -19.53 5.95 1.21
C ARG A 136 -19.65 6.68 -0.12
N ARG A 137 -20.31 7.85 -0.16
CA ARG A 137 -20.43 8.66 -1.37
C ARG A 137 -19.08 9.20 -1.83
N GLU A 138 -18.25 9.70 -0.91
CA GLU A 138 -16.91 10.18 -1.23
C GLU A 138 -16.01 9.06 -1.77
N SER A 139 -16.03 7.89 -1.13
CA SER A 139 -15.36 6.67 -1.61
C SER A 139 -15.74 6.32 -3.05
N MET A 140 -17.03 6.40 -3.39
CA MET A 140 -17.51 6.13 -4.74
C MET A 140 -17.12 7.21 -5.75
N LYS A 141 -17.06 8.49 -5.35
CA LYS A 141 -16.54 9.56 -6.22
C LYS A 141 -15.08 9.33 -6.57
N ILE A 142 -14.26 9.01 -5.56
CA ILE A 142 -12.82 8.75 -5.72
C ILE A 142 -12.59 7.55 -6.64
N LEU A 143 -13.32 6.45 -6.44
CA LEU A 143 -13.24 5.28 -7.32
C LEU A 143 -13.61 5.62 -8.77
N LYS A 144 -14.64 6.45 -8.97
CA LYS A 144 -15.04 6.91 -10.32
C LYS A 144 -13.96 7.79 -10.95
N THR A 145 -13.32 8.67 -10.18
CA THR A 145 -12.19 9.49 -10.67
C THR A 145 -11.03 8.60 -11.12
N TYR A 146 -10.66 7.57 -10.34
CA TYR A 146 -9.67 6.59 -10.78
C TYR A 146 -10.07 5.89 -12.09
N GLN A 147 -11.32 5.41 -12.18
CA GLN A 147 -11.81 4.73 -13.39
C GLN A 147 -11.83 5.63 -14.62
N ALA A 148 -12.01 6.94 -14.44
CA ALA A 148 -12.02 7.91 -15.53
C ALA A 148 -10.62 8.25 -16.06
N CYS A 149 -9.57 8.13 -15.23
CA CYS A 149 -8.21 8.54 -15.58
C CYS A 149 -7.20 7.38 -15.73
N MET A 150 -7.57 6.15 -15.33
CA MET A 150 -6.69 4.99 -15.44
C MET A 150 -6.45 4.58 -16.90
N GLU A 151 -5.30 3.99 -17.16
CA GLU A 151 -4.95 3.50 -18.49
C GLU A 151 -5.88 2.35 -18.94
N PRO A 152 -6.13 2.19 -20.25
CA PRO A 152 -6.92 1.06 -20.76
C PRO A 152 -6.33 -0.29 -20.34
N GLY A 153 -7.19 -1.16 -19.81
CA GLY A 153 -6.78 -2.50 -19.35
C GLY A 153 -6.29 -2.57 -17.90
N VAL A 154 -6.28 -1.45 -17.15
CA VAL A 154 -6.14 -1.53 -15.69
C VAL A 154 -7.37 -2.23 -15.10
N GLU A 155 -7.14 -3.29 -14.32
CA GLU A 155 -8.19 -3.94 -13.53
C GLU A 155 -8.22 -3.32 -12.13
N VAL A 156 -9.42 -3.02 -11.62
CA VAL A 156 -9.60 -2.43 -10.29
C VAL A 156 -10.44 -3.32 -9.39
N GLU A 157 -9.97 -3.53 -8.15
CA GLU A 157 -10.71 -4.24 -7.11
C GLU A 157 -10.82 -3.35 -5.87
N LYS A 158 -12.04 -2.97 -5.52
CA LYS A 158 -12.31 -2.27 -4.26
C LYS A 158 -12.14 -3.25 -3.09
N ALA A 159 -11.18 -2.98 -2.21
CA ALA A 159 -10.86 -3.83 -1.08
C ALA A 159 -11.60 -3.41 0.21
N SER A 160 -11.80 -2.11 0.40
CA SER A 160 -12.53 -1.54 1.54
C SER A 160 -13.24 -0.23 1.11
N ILE A 161 -13.72 0.55 2.08
CA ILE A 161 -14.27 1.88 1.80
C ILE A 161 -13.18 2.86 1.32
N ASP A 162 -11.93 2.67 1.72
CA ASP A 162 -10.80 3.57 1.49
C ASP A 162 -9.63 2.94 0.73
N GLU A 163 -9.70 1.64 0.41
CA GLU A 163 -8.65 0.91 -0.27
C GLU A 163 -9.13 0.30 -1.60
N ALA A 164 -8.28 0.39 -2.62
CA ALA A 164 -8.46 -0.31 -3.89
C ALA A 164 -7.13 -0.89 -4.40
N PHE A 165 -7.20 -2.06 -5.03
CA PHE A 165 -6.11 -2.65 -5.79
C PHE A 165 -6.24 -2.30 -7.27
N PHE A 166 -5.11 -2.07 -7.92
CA PHE A 166 -5.00 -1.84 -9.35
C PHE A 166 -4.00 -2.83 -9.94
N ASP A 167 -4.43 -3.65 -10.90
CA ASP A 167 -3.52 -4.49 -11.68
C ASP A 167 -3.13 -3.75 -12.96
N PHE A 168 -1.85 -3.33 -13.04
CA PHE A 168 -1.30 -2.54 -14.13
C PHE A 168 -0.65 -3.40 -15.21
N THR A 169 -0.70 -4.73 -15.10
CA THR A 169 0.09 -5.64 -15.94
C THR A 169 -0.15 -5.43 -17.44
N ALA A 170 -1.42 -5.35 -17.86
CA ALA A 170 -1.77 -5.16 -19.27
C ALA A 170 -1.26 -3.83 -19.85
N PRO A 171 -1.60 -2.65 -19.28
CA PRO A 171 -1.14 -1.37 -19.81
C PRO A 171 0.39 -1.20 -19.69
N VAL A 172 1.02 -1.77 -18.67
CA VAL A 172 2.48 -1.73 -18.53
C VAL A 172 3.17 -2.49 -19.66
N LYS A 173 2.72 -3.70 -20.01
CA LYS A 173 3.28 -4.44 -21.16
C LYS A 173 3.11 -3.67 -22.46
N ALA A 174 1.94 -3.07 -22.69
CA ALA A 174 1.70 -2.23 -23.85
C ALA A 174 2.64 -1.02 -23.89
N ALA A 175 2.86 -0.37 -22.74
CA ALA A 175 3.78 0.75 -22.60
C ALA A 175 5.25 0.34 -22.80
N ILE A 176 5.67 -0.85 -22.33
CA ILE A 176 7.01 -1.39 -22.60
C ILE A 176 7.24 -1.52 -24.11
N ILE A 177 6.30 -2.16 -24.82
CA ILE A 177 6.38 -2.35 -26.28
C ILE A 177 6.44 -0.99 -27.00
N ALA A 178 5.62 -0.03 -26.57
CA ALA A 178 5.59 1.31 -27.18
C ALA A 178 6.87 2.12 -26.91
N ARG A 179 7.42 2.07 -25.70
CA ARG A 179 8.63 2.83 -25.30
C ARG A 179 9.92 2.19 -25.82
N TYR A 180 9.94 0.88 -26.00
CA TYR A 180 11.11 0.11 -26.39
C TYR A 180 10.82 -0.76 -27.62
N PRO A 181 10.74 -0.18 -28.83
CA PRO A 181 10.35 -0.91 -30.04
C PRO A 181 11.25 -2.11 -30.37
N TYR A 182 12.50 -2.13 -29.88
CA TYR A 182 13.42 -3.25 -30.08
C TYR A 182 13.01 -4.54 -29.32
N VAL A 183 12.08 -4.47 -28.37
CA VAL A 183 11.46 -5.66 -27.73
C VAL A 183 10.07 -5.98 -28.26
N ALA A 184 9.55 -5.21 -29.22
CA ALA A 184 8.19 -5.39 -29.76
C ALA A 184 8.03 -6.66 -30.61
N GLN A 185 9.13 -7.26 -31.07
CA GLN A 185 9.13 -8.49 -31.86
C GLN A 185 10.35 -9.34 -31.53
N VAL A 186 10.19 -10.67 -31.68
CA VAL A 186 11.30 -11.61 -31.54
C VAL A 186 12.33 -11.36 -32.66
N PRO A 187 13.63 -11.23 -32.35
CA PRO A 187 14.66 -11.06 -33.37
C PRO A 187 14.69 -12.23 -34.35
N THR A 188 14.90 -11.94 -35.63
CA THR A 188 15.06 -12.98 -36.66
C THR A 188 16.26 -13.86 -36.31
N GLY A 189 16.05 -15.18 -36.26
CA GLY A 189 17.10 -16.15 -35.90
C GLY A 189 17.31 -16.37 -34.40
N ALA A 190 16.45 -15.81 -33.54
CA ALA A 190 16.51 -16.09 -32.11
C ALA A 190 16.32 -17.60 -31.82
N PRO A 191 17.23 -18.24 -31.05
CA PRO A 191 17.32 -19.70 -30.97
C PRO A 191 16.09 -20.36 -30.35
N ASN A 192 15.33 -19.63 -29.52
CA ASN A 192 14.18 -20.17 -28.77
C ASN A 192 12.85 -19.48 -29.15
N GLY A 193 12.79 -18.74 -30.25
CA GLY A 193 11.57 -18.02 -30.66
C GLY A 193 11.04 -17.13 -29.53
N LEU A 194 9.76 -17.27 -29.18
CA LEU A 194 9.12 -16.53 -28.08
C LEU A 194 9.77 -16.79 -26.71
N ASP A 195 10.39 -17.94 -26.48
CA ASP A 195 11.06 -18.28 -25.21
C ASP A 195 12.47 -17.69 -25.12
N THR A 196 12.89 -16.90 -26.11
CA THR A 196 14.15 -16.16 -26.04
C THR A 196 14.07 -15.11 -24.92
N PRO A 197 15.08 -15.00 -24.04
CA PRO A 197 15.18 -13.92 -23.07
C PRO A 197 15.12 -12.55 -23.74
N LEU A 198 14.49 -11.59 -23.07
CA LEU A 198 14.61 -10.20 -23.47
C LEU A 198 16.07 -9.72 -23.30
N PRO A 199 16.53 -8.74 -24.10
CA PRO A 199 17.84 -8.11 -23.89
C PRO A 199 17.89 -7.40 -22.53
N ASN A 200 19.06 -6.90 -22.12
CA ASN A 200 19.18 -6.12 -20.88
C ASN A 200 18.20 -4.95 -20.87
N PRO A 201 17.53 -4.68 -19.72
CA PRO A 201 16.60 -3.57 -19.63
C PRO A 201 17.35 -2.23 -19.70
N PRO A 202 16.65 -1.16 -20.11
CA PRO A 202 17.16 0.20 -20.05
C PRO A 202 17.37 0.66 -18.60
N GLN A 203 18.15 1.72 -18.43
CA GLN A 203 18.30 2.40 -17.14
C GLN A 203 16.98 3.06 -16.70
N ILE A 204 16.77 3.15 -15.39
CA ILE A 204 15.57 3.72 -14.77
C ILE A 204 15.97 4.89 -13.87
N SER A 205 15.33 6.05 -14.05
CA SER A 205 15.44 7.17 -13.11
C SER A 205 14.30 7.09 -12.09
N TRP A 206 14.64 6.76 -10.84
CA TRP A 206 13.65 6.55 -9.77
C TRP A 206 13.21 7.84 -9.06
N ASP A 207 14.01 8.91 -9.10
CA ASP A 207 13.83 10.11 -8.27
C ASP A 207 12.44 10.76 -8.36
N SER A 208 11.79 10.65 -9.52
CA SER A 208 10.47 11.23 -9.76
C SER A 208 9.30 10.26 -9.56
N LEU A 209 9.58 8.98 -9.32
CA LEU A 209 8.59 7.90 -9.32
C LEU A 209 8.08 7.53 -7.92
N GLY A 210 8.72 8.03 -6.87
CA GLY A 210 8.33 7.79 -5.48
C GLY A 210 9.46 7.17 -4.67
N ASN A 211 9.11 6.57 -3.54
CA ASN A 211 10.07 6.03 -2.60
C ASN A 211 10.44 4.60 -3.01
N LEU A 212 11.66 4.39 -3.48
CA LEU A 212 12.19 3.04 -3.61
C LEU A 212 12.45 2.48 -2.21
N VAL A 213 11.92 1.28 -1.92
CA VAL A 213 12.25 0.60 -0.66
C VAL A 213 13.73 0.18 -0.72
N PRO A 214 14.57 0.61 0.23
CA PRO A 214 16.02 0.38 0.17
C PRO A 214 16.35 -1.09 0.45
N LEU A 215 17.45 -1.57 -0.15
CA LEU A 215 17.94 -2.94 0.07
C LEU A 215 18.36 -3.18 1.53
N HIS A 216 18.98 -2.17 2.14
CA HIS A 216 19.39 -2.19 3.54
C HIS A 216 18.62 -1.09 4.25
N GLN A 217 17.77 -1.46 5.20
CA GLN A 217 17.29 -0.50 6.16
C GLN A 217 18.51 -0.06 6.97
N SER A 218 19.01 1.16 6.75
CA SER A 218 19.80 1.80 7.79
C SER A 218 18.97 1.72 9.06
N ALA A 219 19.59 1.42 10.19
CA ALA A 219 18.97 1.59 11.50
C ALA A 219 18.74 3.10 11.75
N THR A 220 17.89 3.72 10.94
CA THR A 220 17.34 5.05 11.11
C THR A 220 16.06 4.85 11.87
N ASN A 221 16.20 4.91 13.20
CA ASN A 221 15.17 5.17 14.19
C ASN A 221 13.74 4.86 13.73
N THR A 222 13.36 3.58 13.84
CA THR A 222 11.98 3.18 14.09
C THR A 222 11.54 3.74 15.45
N ASN A 223 11.34 5.06 15.52
CA ASN A 223 10.68 5.76 16.61
C ASN A 223 9.62 6.74 16.07
N GLU A 224 9.01 6.41 14.93
CA GLU A 224 7.58 6.75 14.78
C GLU A 224 6.79 5.52 15.23
N PRO A 225 6.02 5.62 16.33
CA PRO A 225 5.33 4.46 16.86
C PRO A 225 4.13 4.11 15.96
N GLU A 226 4.10 2.88 15.42
CA GLU A 226 2.82 2.21 15.22
C GLU A 226 2.12 2.10 16.57
N PRO A 227 0.81 2.41 16.69
CA PRO A 227 0.12 2.39 17.97
C PRO A 227 -0.03 0.94 18.44
N THR A 228 0.85 0.53 19.35
CA THR A 228 0.65 -0.62 20.23
C THR A 228 0.59 -0.13 21.67
N GLU A 229 -0.28 -0.76 22.44
CA GLU A 229 -0.75 -0.34 23.76
C GLU A 229 0.39 -0.20 24.80
N LYS A 230 0.32 0.92 25.55
CA LYS A 230 0.86 1.15 26.91
C LYS A 230 2.37 0.88 27.14
N THR A 231 3.16 1.93 27.38
CA THR A 231 3.54 2.41 28.73
C THR A 231 4.46 3.65 28.65
N SER A 232 4.38 4.43 29.71
CA SER A 232 4.96 5.73 30.12
C SER A 232 6.45 6.05 29.89
N GLU A 233 6.69 7.34 29.60
CA GLU A 233 7.58 8.31 30.31
C GLU A 233 8.85 8.92 29.64
N GLN A 234 8.81 10.27 29.57
CA GLN A 234 9.85 11.33 29.76
C GLN A 234 10.88 11.69 28.65
N GLY A 235 10.61 12.83 27.98
CA GLY A 235 11.43 14.07 28.02
C GLY A 235 12.71 14.22 27.18
N GLU A 236 12.67 15.08 26.15
CA GLU A 236 13.46 16.34 26.00
C GLU A 236 13.83 16.76 24.55
N THR A 237 13.47 18.01 24.24
CA THR A 237 13.94 19.10 23.32
C THR A 237 14.92 18.92 22.12
N PRO A 238 14.88 19.87 21.13
CA PRO A 238 15.19 19.62 19.72
C PRO A 238 16.59 20.10 19.30
N LEU A 239 17.23 19.45 18.31
CA LEU A 239 18.34 20.09 17.59
C LEU A 239 18.51 19.63 16.12
N SER A 240 18.50 20.64 15.25
CA SER A 240 19.32 20.88 14.05
C SER A 240 19.34 19.89 12.89
N THR A 241 18.82 20.42 11.78
CA THR A 241 19.24 20.19 10.38
C THR A 241 20.72 19.83 10.23
N SER A 242 21.00 18.65 9.69
CA SER A 242 22.31 18.34 9.09
C SER A 242 22.13 17.63 7.75
N SER A 243 22.98 18.08 6.84
CA SER A 243 22.95 17.90 5.40
C SER A 243 23.14 16.44 4.95
N ILE A 244 22.40 16.05 3.92
CA ILE A 244 22.56 14.76 3.24
C ILE A 244 23.87 14.78 2.44
N HIS A 245 24.81 13.91 2.80
CA HIS A 245 25.92 13.52 1.93
C HIS A 245 25.45 12.45 0.93
N PRO A 246 25.86 12.54 -0.36
CA PRO A 246 25.55 11.52 -1.36
C PRO A 246 26.54 10.36 -1.22
N GLY A 247 26.07 9.17 -0.86
CA GLY A 247 26.94 8.00 -0.73
C GLY A 247 26.18 6.69 -0.89
N ASN A 248 26.54 5.97 -1.96
CA ASN A 248 26.16 4.59 -2.33
C ASN A 248 24.85 4.32 -3.12
N ASN A 249 24.68 4.99 -4.27
CA ASN A 249 23.73 4.55 -5.32
C ASN A 249 24.29 3.46 -6.27
N ALA A 250 25.61 3.22 -6.28
CA ALA A 250 26.25 2.40 -7.31
C ALA A 250 25.90 0.89 -7.26
N THR A 251 25.41 0.36 -6.14
CA THR A 251 25.03 -1.06 -6.00
C THR A 251 23.56 -1.33 -6.29
N GLU A 252 22.69 -0.32 -6.30
CA GLU A 252 21.26 -0.49 -6.60
C GLU A 252 20.95 -0.51 -8.11
N GLU A 253 21.82 0.11 -8.91
CA GLU A 253 21.76 0.17 -10.39
C GLU A 253 22.24 -1.13 -11.07
N ALA A 254 22.99 -1.99 -10.37
CA ALA A 254 23.79 -3.03 -11.03
C ALA A 254 23.00 -4.26 -11.54
N ASN A 255 21.74 -4.46 -11.16
CA ASN A 255 20.93 -5.61 -11.59
C ASN A 255 19.46 -5.21 -11.82
N LEU A 256 19.20 -4.37 -12.81
CA LEU A 256 17.84 -4.08 -13.25
C LEU A 256 17.26 -5.25 -14.05
N THR A 257 15.96 -5.48 -13.90
CA THR A 257 15.17 -6.47 -14.64
C THR A 257 14.06 -5.77 -15.44
N TRP A 258 13.45 -6.47 -16.39
CA TRP A 258 12.24 -5.95 -17.05
C TRP A 258 11.04 -5.81 -16.11
N HIS A 259 11.04 -6.51 -14.96
CA HIS A 259 10.06 -6.26 -13.89
C HIS A 259 10.29 -4.91 -13.22
N ASP A 260 11.54 -4.47 -13.05
CA ASP A 260 11.85 -3.13 -12.54
C ASP A 260 11.33 -2.04 -13.50
N VAL A 261 11.47 -2.24 -14.81
CA VAL A 261 10.87 -1.35 -15.84
C VAL A 261 9.34 -1.38 -15.74
N ALA A 262 8.75 -2.54 -15.49
CA ALA A 262 7.30 -2.65 -15.30
C ALA A 262 6.83 -1.88 -14.06
N LEU A 263 7.56 -1.99 -12.94
CA LEU A 263 7.30 -1.24 -11.71
C LEU A 263 7.42 0.28 -11.93
N SER A 264 8.42 0.73 -12.69
CA SER A 264 8.64 2.15 -12.95
C SER A 264 7.49 2.76 -13.76
N ILE A 265 7.01 2.06 -14.79
CA ILE A 265 5.87 2.50 -15.60
C ILE A 265 4.58 2.51 -14.77
N ALA A 266 4.34 1.47 -13.96
CA ALA A 266 3.18 1.44 -13.08
C ALA A 266 3.21 2.58 -12.05
N ALA A 267 4.40 2.96 -11.57
CA ALA A 267 4.58 4.10 -10.67
C ALA A 267 4.19 5.43 -11.33
N GLU A 268 4.48 5.63 -12.61
CA GLU A 268 4.02 6.80 -13.36
C GLU A 268 2.48 6.83 -13.46
N PHE A 269 1.86 5.71 -13.83
CA PHE A 269 0.41 5.60 -13.93
C PHE A 269 -0.27 5.87 -12.58
N MET A 270 0.22 5.25 -11.51
CA MET A 270 -0.31 5.47 -10.16
C MET A 270 -0.15 6.94 -9.75
N LYS A 271 1.01 7.55 -9.99
CA LYS A 271 1.25 8.96 -9.65
C LYS A 271 0.24 9.90 -10.33
N LYS A 272 -0.01 9.69 -11.63
CA LYS A 272 -1.03 10.44 -12.40
C LYS A 272 -2.42 10.26 -11.79
N MET A 273 -2.81 9.01 -11.50
CA MET A 273 -4.11 8.69 -10.90
C MET A 273 -4.30 9.33 -9.51
N LYS A 274 -3.26 9.31 -8.66
CA LYS A 274 -3.28 9.97 -7.35
C LYS A 274 -3.43 11.49 -7.48
N GLN A 275 -2.68 12.08 -8.42
CA GLN A 275 -2.71 13.52 -8.68
C GLN A 275 -4.10 13.96 -9.13
N GLU A 276 -4.76 13.19 -10.00
CA GLU A 276 -6.13 13.48 -10.46
C GLU A 276 -7.14 13.49 -9.30
N VAL A 277 -7.05 12.52 -8.37
CA VAL A 277 -7.90 12.48 -7.18
C VAL A 277 -7.65 13.68 -6.27
N LYS A 278 -6.38 14.08 -6.12
CA LYS A 278 -6.01 15.25 -5.32
C LYS A 278 -6.53 16.55 -5.95
N ASP A 279 -6.34 16.72 -7.26
CA ASP A 279 -6.70 17.96 -7.96
C ASP A 279 -8.22 18.12 -8.11
N GLN A 280 -8.94 17.04 -8.44
CA GLN A 280 -10.39 17.12 -8.61
C GLN A 280 -11.17 17.14 -7.29
N LEU A 281 -10.73 16.37 -6.30
CA LEU A 281 -11.53 16.07 -5.12
C LEU A 281 -10.89 16.51 -3.81
N GLY A 282 -9.63 16.95 -3.82
CA GLY A 282 -8.90 17.39 -2.63
C GLY A 282 -8.40 16.25 -1.74
N TYR A 283 -8.47 14.99 -2.19
CA TYR A 283 -8.04 13.85 -1.38
C TYR A 283 -6.59 13.45 -1.63
N THR A 284 -5.80 13.34 -0.57
CA THR A 284 -4.47 12.72 -0.61
C THR A 284 -4.57 11.22 -0.35
N THR A 285 -3.73 10.47 -1.07
CA THR A 285 -3.69 9.01 -0.99
C THR A 285 -2.26 8.53 -0.84
N THR A 286 -2.08 7.36 -0.24
CA THR A 286 -0.80 6.67 -0.21
C THR A 286 -0.89 5.36 -1.00
N ALA A 287 0.12 5.05 -1.80
CA ALA A 287 0.14 3.85 -2.62
C ALA A 287 1.39 2.99 -2.39
N GLY A 288 1.22 1.67 -2.47
CA GLY A 288 2.31 0.70 -2.50
C GLY A 288 2.26 -0.09 -3.81
N ILE A 289 3.40 -0.25 -4.48
CA ILE A 289 3.51 -0.86 -5.80
C ILE A 289 4.48 -2.04 -5.71
N ALA A 290 4.02 -3.23 -6.11
CA ALA A 290 4.80 -4.47 -6.02
C ALA A 290 4.28 -5.54 -7.01
N ARG A 291 4.88 -6.73 -7.01
CA ARG A 291 4.47 -7.85 -7.89
C ARG A 291 3.11 -8.49 -7.56
N ASN A 292 2.55 -8.25 -6.38
CA ASN A 292 1.28 -8.84 -5.95
C ASN A 292 0.55 -8.01 -4.89
N LYS A 293 -0.72 -8.34 -4.64
CA LYS A 293 -1.62 -7.64 -3.70
C LYS A 293 -1.13 -7.65 -2.25
N MET A 294 -0.50 -8.74 -1.78
CA MET A 294 -0.03 -8.83 -0.40
C MET A 294 1.11 -7.84 -0.16
N LEU A 295 2.10 -7.86 -1.06
CA LEU A 295 3.25 -6.95 -1.00
C LEU A 295 2.83 -5.50 -1.23
N SER A 296 1.95 -5.23 -2.19
CA SER A 296 1.49 -3.87 -2.46
C SER A 296 0.78 -3.26 -1.24
N LYS A 297 0.01 -4.08 -0.50
CA LYS A 297 -0.61 -3.65 0.76
C LYS A 297 0.40 -3.33 1.86
N LEU A 298 1.41 -4.19 2.06
CA LEU A 298 2.46 -3.95 3.06
C LEU A 298 3.24 -2.66 2.74
N VAL A 299 3.58 -2.47 1.46
CA VAL A 299 4.40 -1.34 0.99
C VAL A 299 3.61 -0.03 1.02
N ALA A 300 2.28 -0.06 0.88
CA ALA A 300 1.44 1.13 1.00
C ALA A 300 1.46 1.74 2.42
N SER A 301 1.89 0.97 3.42
CA SER A 301 2.05 1.46 4.79
C SER A 301 3.47 1.97 5.09
N TYR A 302 4.42 1.82 4.16
CA TYR A 302 5.84 2.14 4.40
C TYR A 302 6.10 3.63 4.63
N LYS A 303 5.54 4.50 3.78
CA LYS A 303 5.66 5.95 3.91
C LYS A 303 4.31 6.59 3.65
N LYS A 304 3.67 7.05 4.72
CA LYS A 304 2.45 7.87 4.71
C LYS A 304 2.83 9.30 5.14
N ARG A 305 2.14 10.36 4.73
CA ARG A 305 0.95 10.51 3.87
C ARG A 305 1.30 11.03 2.48
N ASP A 306 0.37 10.97 1.52
CA ASP A 306 0.46 11.53 0.17
C ASP A 306 1.67 11.04 -0.65
N GLN A 307 2.13 9.82 -0.39
CA GLN A 307 3.35 9.27 -0.98
C GLN A 307 3.06 8.00 -1.79
N GLN A 308 4.02 7.54 -2.57
CA GLN A 308 3.99 6.18 -3.09
C GLN A 308 5.32 5.49 -2.87
N SER A 309 5.27 4.18 -2.65
CA SER A 309 6.45 3.35 -2.39
C SER A 309 6.49 2.16 -3.34
N ILE A 310 7.69 1.81 -3.80
CA ILE A 310 7.93 0.78 -4.82
C ILE A 310 8.81 -0.30 -4.22
N LEU A 311 8.35 -1.55 -4.24
CA LEU A 311 9.11 -2.71 -3.77
C LEU A 311 9.55 -3.57 -4.96
N ARG A 312 10.84 -3.47 -5.28
CA ARG A 312 11.51 -4.32 -6.28
C ARG A 312 11.64 -5.75 -5.79
N ASN A 313 11.63 -6.71 -6.71
CA ASN A 313 11.75 -8.12 -6.36
C ASN A 313 13.04 -8.44 -5.59
N ALA A 314 14.16 -7.82 -5.98
CA ALA A 314 15.47 -7.98 -5.33
C ALA A 314 15.46 -7.59 -3.83
N VAL A 315 14.54 -6.70 -3.43
CA VAL A 315 14.43 -6.19 -2.06
C VAL A 315 13.47 -7.02 -1.20
N ILE A 316 12.58 -7.80 -1.80
CA ILE A 316 11.54 -8.58 -1.08
C ILE A 316 12.11 -9.43 0.06
N PRO A 317 13.18 -10.24 -0.12
CA PRO A 317 13.71 -11.07 0.96
C PRO A 317 14.19 -10.24 2.15
N HIS A 318 14.84 -9.11 1.89
CA HIS A 318 15.35 -8.20 2.93
C HIS A 318 14.21 -7.47 3.64
N TYR A 319 13.17 -7.08 2.90
CA TYR A 319 12.00 -6.40 3.45
C TYR A 319 11.13 -7.31 4.32
N LEU A 320 10.91 -8.56 3.91
CA LEU A 320 10.00 -9.47 4.61
C LEU A 320 10.66 -10.20 5.78
N ARG A 321 11.90 -10.69 5.66
CA ARG A 321 12.52 -11.54 6.68
C ARG A 321 12.44 -11.00 8.11
N PRO A 322 12.72 -9.71 8.40
CA PRO A 322 12.65 -9.18 9.76
C PRO A 322 11.22 -8.84 10.24
N MET A 323 10.22 -8.88 9.36
CA MET A 323 8.85 -8.49 9.68
C MET A 323 8.16 -9.57 10.52
N ASP A 324 7.44 -9.16 11.56
CA ASP A 324 6.51 -10.05 12.28
C ASP A 324 5.49 -10.63 11.29
N PHE A 325 5.40 -11.96 11.17
CA PHE A 325 4.57 -12.57 10.12
C PHE A 325 3.07 -12.28 10.32
N GLN A 326 2.66 -11.93 11.55
CA GLN A 326 1.29 -11.52 11.87
C GLN A 326 0.89 -10.17 11.23
N LYS A 327 1.86 -9.38 10.75
CA LYS A 327 1.58 -8.20 9.91
C LYS A 327 1.09 -8.56 8.51
N ILE A 328 1.29 -9.80 8.07
CA ILE A 328 0.76 -10.30 6.80
C ILE A 328 -0.77 -10.46 6.94
N ARG A 329 -1.49 -10.00 5.90
CA ARG A 329 -2.95 -10.12 5.82
C ARG A 329 -3.38 -11.57 6.09
N PHE A 330 -4.46 -11.72 6.87
CA PHE A 330 -5.02 -13.00 7.36
C PHE A 330 -4.28 -13.66 8.53
N LEU A 331 -3.09 -13.19 8.89
CA LEU A 331 -2.30 -13.77 9.99
C LEU A 331 -2.31 -12.93 11.28
N GLY A 332 -2.98 -11.78 11.31
CA GLY A 332 -3.07 -10.92 12.51
C GLY A 332 -4.00 -11.42 13.63
N GLY A 333 -4.62 -12.59 13.49
CA GLY A 333 -5.64 -13.10 14.41
C GLY A 333 -5.29 -14.45 15.04
N LYS A 334 -6.32 -15.23 15.38
CA LYS A 334 -6.18 -16.54 16.03
C LYS A 334 -5.31 -17.51 15.24
N LEU A 335 -5.44 -17.54 13.91
CA LEU A 335 -4.63 -18.41 13.06
C LEU A 335 -3.14 -18.08 13.20
N GLY A 336 -2.75 -16.80 13.11
CA GLY A 336 -1.35 -16.44 13.25
C GLY A 336 -0.83 -16.64 14.67
N SER A 337 -1.67 -16.47 15.69
CA SER A 337 -1.29 -16.79 17.08
C SER A 337 -0.99 -18.29 17.22
N ALA A 338 -1.88 -19.14 16.70
CA ALA A 338 -1.67 -20.59 16.71
C ALA A 338 -0.41 -21.01 15.92
N LEU A 339 -0.11 -20.37 14.79
CA LEU A 339 1.12 -20.63 14.03
C LEU A 339 2.38 -20.19 14.79
N ALA A 340 2.32 -19.06 15.51
CA ALA A 340 3.43 -18.58 16.33
C ALA A 340 3.73 -19.57 17.45
N ASP A 341 2.69 -20.07 18.12
CA ASP A 341 2.80 -21.03 19.21
C ASP A 341 3.32 -22.39 18.71
N GLU A 342 2.75 -22.93 17.63
CA GLU A 342 3.10 -24.24 17.07
C GLU A 342 4.56 -24.29 16.57
N PHE A 343 5.01 -23.23 15.89
CA PHE A 343 6.32 -23.22 15.23
C PHE A 343 7.40 -22.45 16.00
N GLY A 344 7.07 -21.83 17.13
CA GLY A 344 8.01 -20.96 17.86
C GLY A 344 8.52 -19.79 16.99
N ALA A 345 7.69 -19.34 16.05
CA ALA A 345 8.06 -18.36 15.04
C ALA A 345 7.49 -16.98 15.40
N LYS A 346 8.23 -15.91 15.09
CA LYS A 346 7.73 -14.53 15.22
C LYS A 346 7.79 -13.79 13.89
N THR A 347 8.89 -13.94 13.17
CA THR A 347 9.17 -13.23 11.94
C THR A 347 8.87 -14.09 10.71
N VAL A 348 8.74 -13.47 9.54
CA VAL A 348 8.67 -14.21 8.27
C VAL A 348 9.93 -15.06 8.07
N GLY A 349 11.10 -14.56 8.50
CA GLY A 349 12.35 -15.31 8.48
C GLY A 349 12.27 -16.63 9.25
N ASP A 350 11.61 -16.63 10.41
CA ASP A 350 11.41 -17.83 11.22
C ASP A 350 10.51 -18.84 10.48
N VAL A 351 9.41 -18.35 9.90
CA VAL A 351 8.45 -19.19 9.16
C VAL A 351 9.07 -19.81 7.90
N LEU A 352 10.03 -19.15 7.25
CA LEU A 352 10.74 -19.71 6.09
C LEU A 352 11.53 -20.98 6.40
N ASN A 353 11.91 -21.20 7.67
CA ASN A 353 12.62 -22.41 8.10
C ASN A 353 11.68 -23.59 8.39
N VAL A 354 10.36 -23.35 8.42
CA VAL A 354 9.36 -24.39 8.65
C VAL A 354 9.20 -25.22 7.37
N SER A 355 9.46 -26.53 7.46
CA SER A 355 9.26 -27.45 6.34
C SER A 355 7.77 -27.59 6.01
N LEU A 356 7.41 -27.49 4.73
CA LEU A 356 6.03 -27.70 4.25
C LEU A 356 5.56 -29.17 4.29
N GLY A 357 6.35 -30.02 4.94
CA GLY A 357 6.26 -31.47 4.85
C GLY A 357 6.11 -31.93 3.43
#